data_AF-A0A366MJX2-F1
#
_entry.id   AF-A0A366MJX2-F1
#
_cell.length_a   1.000
_cell.length_b   1.000
_cell.length_c   1.000
_cell.angle_alpha   90.00
_cell.angle_beta   90.00
_cell.angle_gamma   90.00
#
_symmetry.space_group_name_H-M   'P 1'
#
loop_
_entity.id
_entity.type
_entity.pdbx_description
1 polymer ?
#
loop_
_entity_poly.entity_id
_entity_poly.type
_entity_poly.pdbx_seq_one_letter_code
_entity_poly.pdbx_strand_id
1 'polypeptide(L)' 'MKLSKIIDKVKRYLKKEDLKKSQEEKVLKIIEDLKEKRAKIKEEIKTLDIKEIKKKEELEKKLQAIAKLIKKSEKII' A
#
# COMPACT_ATOMS: atom_id res chain seq x y z
N MET A 1 6.45 -6.96 8.75
CA MET A 1 7.04 -7.39 7.46
C MET A 1 7.48 -6.16 6.65
N LYS A 2 8.68 -6.16 6.03
CA LYS A 2 9.16 -5.01 5.21
C LYS A 2 8.18 -4.73 4.06
N LEU A 3 7.90 -3.44 3.77
CA LEU A 3 6.93 -2.99 2.76
C LEU A 3 7.19 -3.63 1.38
N SER A 4 8.46 -3.76 1.00
CA SER A 4 8.88 -4.37 -0.28
C SER A 4 8.41 -5.82 -0.42
N LYS A 5 8.50 -6.64 0.64
CA LYS A 5 8.01 -8.04 0.62
C LYS A 5 6.49 -8.12 0.48
N ILE A 6 5.77 -7.17 1.05
CA ILE A 6 4.31 -7.08 0.93
C ILE A 6 3.94 -6.75 -0.52
N ILE A 7 4.62 -5.76 -1.10
CA ILE A 7 4.44 -5.35 -2.50
C ILE A 7 4.74 -6.51 -3.46
N ASP A 8 5.82 -7.27 -3.23
CA ASP A 8 6.17 -8.41 -4.08
C ASP A 8 5.15 -9.54 -4.03
N LYS A 9 4.57 -9.82 -2.85
CA LYS A 9 3.47 -10.80 -2.73
C LYS A 9 2.27 -10.35 -3.53
N VAL A 10 1.85 -9.10 -3.38
CA VAL A 10 0.72 -8.53 -4.13
C VAL A 10 0.97 -8.59 -5.63
N LYS A 11 2.19 -8.24 -6.09
CA LYS A 11 2.59 -8.36 -7.50
C LYS A 11 2.52 -9.77 -8.05
N ARG A 12 2.78 -10.80 -7.25
CA ARG A 12 2.66 -12.21 -7.68
C ARG A 12 1.20 -12.63 -7.83
N TYR A 13 0.34 -12.16 -6.94
CA TYR A 13 -1.10 -12.37 -7.04
C TYR A 13 -1.72 -11.59 -8.20
N LEU A 14 -1.21 -10.38 -8.49
CA LEU A 14 -1.59 -9.54 -9.63
C LEU A 14 -1.39 -10.19 -11.02
N LYS A 15 -0.59 -11.24 -11.13
CA LYS A 15 -0.29 -11.92 -12.41
C LYS A 15 -1.19 -13.13 -12.68
N LYS A 16 -2.05 -13.52 -11.75
CA LYS A 16 -2.95 -14.66 -11.92
C LYS A 16 -4.35 -14.13 -12.25
N GLU A 17 -4.92 -14.64 -13.33
CA GLU A 17 -6.27 -14.27 -13.81
C GLU A 17 -7.37 -14.79 -12.87
N ASP A 18 -7.11 -15.87 -12.11
CA ASP A 18 -8.00 -16.40 -11.09
C ASP A 18 -7.28 -16.60 -9.75
N LEU A 19 -7.73 -15.89 -8.72
CA LEU A 19 -7.33 -16.11 -7.33
C LEU A 19 -8.24 -17.17 -6.70
N LYS A 20 -7.65 -18.14 -6.00
CA LYS A 20 -8.46 -19.02 -5.12
C LYS A 20 -8.93 -18.21 -3.90
N LYS A 21 -10.08 -18.54 -3.30
CA LYS A 21 -10.58 -17.93 -2.04
C LYS A 21 -9.51 -17.70 -0.95
N SER A 22 -8.64 -18.69 -0.72
CA SER A 22 -7.55 -18.58 0.27
C SER A 22 -6.42 -17.61 -0.12
N GLN A 23 -6.34 -17.23 -1.38
CA GLN A 23 -5.44 -16.20 -1.91
C GLN A 23 -6.12 -14.83 -1.87
N GLU A 24 -7.41 -14.74 -2.19
CA GLU A 24 -8.22 -13.52 -2.04
C GLU A 24 -8.17 -13.01 -0.59
N GLU A 25 -8.40 -13.87 0.41
CA GLU A 25 -8.29 -13.50 1.83
C GLU A 25 -6.90 -12.97 2.20
N LYS A 26 -5.84 -13.50 1.58
CA LYS A 26 -4.47 -13.01 1.80
C LYS A 26 -4.27 -11.66 1.13
N VAL A 27 -4.81 -11.44 -0.06
CA VAL A 27 -4.75 -10.15 -0.75
C VAL A 27 -5.57 -9.11 0.02
N LEU A 28 -6.75 -9.45 0.52
CA LEU A 28 -7.59 -8.60 1.37
C LEU A 28 -6.85 -8.16 2.64
N LYS A 29 -6.22 -9.10 3.37
CA LYS A 29 -5.36 -8.76 4.52
C LYS A 29 -4.23 -7.82 4.15
N ILE A 30 -3.61 -8.01 2.99
CA ILE A 30 -2.56 -7.11 2.51
C ILE A 30 -3.12 -5.72 2.16
N ILE A 31 -4.32 -5.64 1.58
CA ILE A 31 -4.99 -4.37 1.29
C ILE A 31 -5.31 -3.62 2.59
N GLU A 32 -5.78 -4.32 3.63
CA GLU A 32 -5.99 -3.74 4.96
C GLU A 32 -4.69 -3.19 5.55
N ASP A 33 -3.60 -3.98 5.55
CA ASP A 33 -2.28 -3.52 6.00
C ASP A 33 -1.82 -2.26 5.24
N LEU A 34 -2.09 -2.20 3.93
CA LEU A 34 -1.76 -1.05 3.10
C LEU A 34 -2.64 0.17 3.42
N LYS A 35 -3.93 -0.03 3.71
CA LYS A 35 -4.87 1.02 4.14
C LYS A 35 -4.45 1.60 5.49
N GLU A 36 -4.07 0.76 6.45
CA GLU A 36 -3.51 1.18 7.74
C GLU A 36 -2.24 2.01 7.56
N LYS A 37 -1.29 1.53 6.76
CA LYS A 37 -0.04 2.26 6.50
C LYS A 37 -0.27 3.57 5.79
N ARG A 38 -1.24 3.63 4.86
CA ARG A 38 -1.66 4.86 4.21
C ARG A 38 -2.18 5.87 5.24
N ALA A 39 -2.98 5.42 6.21
CA ALA A 39 -3.48 6.29 7.27
C ALA A 39 -2.34 6.81 8.16
N LYS A 40 -1.41 5.94 8.58
CA LYS A 40 -0.22 6.34 9.35
C LYS A 40 0.64 7.38 8.63
N ILE A 41 0.90 7.19 7.33
CA ILE A 41 1.66 8.16 6.52
C ILE A 41 0.90 9.49 6.37
N LYS A 42 -0.44 9.48 6.26
CA LYS A 42 -1.23 10.73 6.25
C LYS A 42 -1.08 11.50 7.56
N GLU A 43 -1.17 10.80 8.69
CA GLU A 43 -0.99 11.42 10.00
C GLU A 43 0.43 11.97 10.14
N GLU A 44 1.44 11.19 9.73
CA GLU A 44 2.84 11.61 9.73
C GLU A 44 3.03 12.89 8.91
N ILE A 45 2.46 12.97 7.70
CA ILE A 45 2.48 14.18 6.86
C ILE A 45 1.82 15.38 7.54
N LYS A 46 0.70 15.19 8.26
CA LYS A 46 0.02 16.28 8.98
C LYS A 46 0.86 16.80 10.14
N THR A 47 1.64 15.93 10.78
CA THR A 47 2.50 16.27 11.92
C THR A 47 3.85 16.85 11.53
N LEU A 48 4.22 16.81 10.24
CA LEU A 48 5.49 17.38 9.76
C LEU A 48 5.47 18.90 9.86
N ASP A 49 6.61 19.43 10.29
CA ASP A 49 6.84 20.87 10.30
C ASP A 49 6.98 21.41 8.87
N ILE A 50 6.64 22.68 8.65
CA ILE A 50 6.75 23.37 7.36
C ILE A 50 8.18 23.34 6.82
N LYS A 51 9.18 23.19 7.70
CA LYS A 51 10.60 23.09 7.31
C LYS A 51 10.99 21.71 6.75
N GLU A 52 10.17 20.67 6.95
CA GLU A 52 10.44 19.31 6.51
C GLU A 52 9.89 18.99 5.10
N ILE A 53 9.92 19.96 4.18
CA ILE A 53 9.37 19.85 2.81
C ILE A 53 9.86 18.59 2.08
N LYS A 54 11.16 18.30 2.12
CA LYS A 54 11.73 17.11 1.44
C LYS A 54 11.14 15.80 1.98
N LYS A 55 10.97 15.71 3.30
CA LYS A 55 10.42 14.52 3.96
C LYS A 55 8.92 14.39 3.68
N LYS A 56 8.22 15.52 3.63
CA LYS A 56 6.82 15.59 3.21
C LYS A 56 6.65 15.07 1.78
N GLU A 57 7.47 15.54 0.84
CA GLU A 57 7.46 15.06 -0.55
C GLU A 57 7.76 13.57 -0.66
N GLU A 58 8.72 13.03 0.10
CA GLU A 58 9.00 11.60 0.14
C GLU A 58 7.82 10.78 0.65
N LEU A 59 7.16 11.25 1.71
CA LEU A 59 6.00 10.60 2.29
C LEU A 59 4.79 10.68 1.36
N GLU A 60 4.60 11.80 0.65
CA GLU A 60 3.57 11.93 -0.40
C GLU A 60 3.82 10.96 -1.55
N LYS A 61 5.06 10.81 -2.03
CA LYS A 61 5.43 9.80 -3.04
C LYS A 61 5.12 8.38 -2.57
N LYS A 62 5.47 8.05 -1.32
CA LYS A 62 5.14 6.75 -0.70
C LYS A 62 3.63 6.54 -0.64
N LEU A 63 2.88 7.56 -0.24
CA LEU A 63 1.43 7.52 -0.13
C LEU A 63 0.77 7.30 -1.50
N GLN A 64 1.28 7.95 -2.54
CA GLN A 64 0.82 7.78 -3.91
C GLN A 64 1.11 6.37 -4.44
N ALA A 65 2.29 5.81 -4.13
CA ALA A 65 2.65 4.45 -4.49
C ALA A 65 1.72 3.42 -3.80
N ILE A 66 1.44 3.60 -2.51
CA ILE A 66 0.50 2.76 -1.76
C ILE A 66 -0.92 2.86 -2.35
N ALA A 67 -1.39 4.07 -2.66
CA ALA A 67 -2.71 4.28 -3.27
C ALA A 67 -2.84 3.57 -4.64
N LYS A 68 -1.80 3.67 -5.49
CA LYS A 68 -1.75 2.93 -6.76
C LYS A 68 -1.77 1.41 -6.54
N LEU A 69 -1.09 0.92 -5.50
CA LEU A 69 -1.05 -0.50 -5.18
C LEU A 69 -2.41 -1.02 -4.72
N ILE A 70 -3.09 -0.30 -3.83
CA ILE A 70 -4.43 -0.63 -3.35
C ILE A 70 -5.39 -0.70 -4.54
N LYS A 71 -5.43 0.34 -5.38
CA LYS A 71 -6.31 0.41 -6.55
C LYS A 71 -6.06 -0.71 -7.57
N LYS A 72 -4.81 -1.15 -7.72
CA LYS A 72 -4.49 -2.30 -8.56
C LYS A 72 -4.91 -3.62 -7.92
N SER A 73 -4.77 -3.75 -6.60
CA SER A 73 -5.13 -4.96 -5.87
C SER A 73 -6.64 -5.16 -5.81
N GLU A 74 -7.40 -4.08 -5.61
CA GLU A 74 -8.87 -4.05 -5.63
C GLU A 74 -9.48 -4.31 -7.02
N LYS A 75 -8.68 -4.31 -8.10
CA LYS A 75 -9.16 -4.64 -9.46
C LYS A 75 -9.07 -6.13 -9.80
N ILE A 76 -8.42 -6.91 -8.95
CA ILE A 76 -8.12 -8.33 -9.20
C ILE A 76 -8.98 -9.24 -8.34
N ILE A 77 -9.38 -8.72 -7.19
CA ILE A 77 -10.48 -9.25 -6.40
C ILE A 77 -11.76 -8.72 -7.03
#